data_AF-A0A7J3JEN0-F1
#
_entry.id   AF-A0A7J3JEN0-F1
#
_cell.length_a   1.000
_cell.length_b   1.000
_cell.length_c   1.000
_cell.angle_alpha   90.00
_cell.angle_beta   90.00
_cell.angle_gamma   90.00
#
_symmetry.space_group_name_H-M   'P 1'
#
loop_
_entity.id
_entity.type
_entity.pdbx_description
1 polymer ?
#
loop_
_entity_poly.entity_id
_entity_poly.type
_entity_poly.pdbx_seq_one_letter_code
_entity_poly.pdbx_strand_id
1 'polypeptide(L)'
;MSFFENPFIVAATASLIIQLFVLGLLFYGFILKKNQKFRQHGLTMLGAVVLHAITIFAVMMPSFAGGFSAPGAFDFSNMLVVLALVHTVAGVVAFLLGIVLVVNWRLRADLKPCFAKKQLMRVTIVIWMIALMLGVVLYWLFYLATYAT
;
A
#
# COMPACT_ATOMS: atom_id res chain seq x y z
N MET A 1 -17.06 -11.83 19.67
CA MET A 1 -17.82 -11.32 18.50
C MET A 1 -17.44 -12.16 17.29
N SER A 2 -18.37 -12.41 16.36
CA SER A 2 -18.02 -13.13 15.14
C SER A 2 -17.19 -12.24 14.21
N PHE A 3 -16.32 -12.82 13.39
CA PHE A 3 -15.41 -12.06 12.51
C PHE A 3 -16.15 -11.06 11.59
N PHE A 4 -17.35 -11.44 11.15
CA PHE A 4 -18.16 -10.65 10.22
C PHE A 4 -18.92 -9.50 10.88
N GLU A 5 -18.97 -9.44 12.22
CA GLU A 5 -19.67 -8.38 12.96
C GLU A 5 -18.81 -7.13 13.14
N ASN A 6 -17.48 -7.22 13.02
CA ASN A 6 -16.60 -6.07 13.20
C ASN A 6 -16.19 -5.48 11.84
N PRO A 7 -16.83 -4.37 11.41
CA PRO A 7 -16.57 -3.78 10.09
C PRO A 7 -15.12 -3.30 9.93
N PHE A 8 -14.44 -2.93 11.02
CA PHE A 8 -13.03 -2.52 10.98
C PHE A 8 -12.11 -3.69 10.67
N ILE A 9 -12.34 -4.86 11.31
CA ILE A 9 -11.55 -6.05 11.03
C ILE A 9 -11.80 -6.55 9.61
N VAL A 10 -13.06 -6.56 9.15
CA VAL A 10 -13.39 -6.92 7.76
C VAL A 10 -12.69 -5.99 6.77
N ALA A 11 -12.71 -4.68 6.99
CA ALA A 11 -12.03 -3.70 6.16
C ALA A 11 -10.51 -3.90 6.17
N ALA A 12 -9.91 -4.13 7.34
CA ALA A 12 -8.48 -4.36 7.49
C ALA A 12 -8.04 -5.67 6.79
N THR A 13 -8.80 -6.76 6.94
CA THR A 13 -8.54 -8.03 6.24
C THR A 13 -8.66 -7.86 4.73
N ALA A 14 -9.73 -7.22 4.24
CA ALA A 14 -9.91 -6.98 2.82
C ALA A 14 -8.76 -6.14 2.24
N SER A 15 -8.37 -5.08 2.95
CA SER A 15 -7.23 -4.25 2.58
C SER A 15 -5.93 -5.06 2.50
N LEU A 16 -5.62 -5.86 3.53
CA LEU A 16 -4.41 -6.68 3.56
C LEU A 16 -4.37 -7.69 2.42
N ILE A 17 -5.48 -8.40 2.15
CA ILE A 17 -5.58 -9.34 1.02
C ILE A 17 -5.28 -8.64 -0.30
N ILE A 18 -5.87 -7.47 -0.54
CA ILE A 18 -5.62 -6.70 -1.76
C ILE A 18 -4.15 -6.27 -1.84
N GLN A 19 -3.53 -5.83 -0.73
CA GLN A 19 -2.11 -5.46 -0.73
C GLN A 19 -1.18 -6.66 -1.00
N LEU A 20 -1.53 -7.87 -0.51
CA LEU A 20 -0.79 -9.09 -0.84
C LEU A 20 -0.95 -9.46 -2.32
N PHE A 21 -2.12 -9.21 -2.91
CA PHE A 21 -2.30 -9.36 -4.35
C PHE A 21 -1.46 -8.34 -5.13
N VAL A 22 -1.41 -7.07 -4.69
CA VAL A 22 -0.52 -6.04 -5.26
C VAL A 22 0.95 -6.48 -5.15
N LEU A 23 1.38 -7.04 -4.02
CA LEU A 23 2.73 -7.62 -3.88
C LEU A 23 2.98 -8.71 -4.93
N GLY A 24 1.99 -9.58 -5.18
CA GLY A 24 2.04 -10.58 -6.26
C GLY A 24 2.24 -9.94 -7.63
N LEU A 25 1.53 -8.85 -7.95
CA LEU A 25 1.72 -8.09 -9.19
C LEU A 25 3.12 -7.48 -9.30
N LEU A 26 3.70 -7.01 -8.19
CA LEU A 26 5.06 -6.47 -8.16
C LEU A 26 6.11 -7.55 -8.45
N PHE A 27 5.96 -8.75 -7.86
CA PHE A 27 6.80 -9.90 -8.19
C PHE A 27 6.66 -10.33 -9.65
N TYR A 28 5.43 -10.38 -10.17
CA TYR A 28 5.18 -10.66 -11.58
C TYR A 28 5.85 -9.61 -12.49
N GLY A 29 5.75 -8.33 -12.12
CA GLY A 29 6.44 -7.24 -12.79
C GLY A 29 7.97 -7.42 -12.84
N PHE A 30 8.57 -7.97 -11.79
CA PHE A 30 10.00 -8.31 -11.77
C PHE A 30 10.35 -9.41 -12.78
N ILE A 31 9.51 -10.44 -12.91
CA ILE A 31 9.67 -11.50 -13.91
C ILE A 31 9.58 -10.93 -15.33
N LEU A 32 8.60 -10.06 -15.60
CA LEU A 32 8.46 -9.38 -16.89
C LEU A 32 9.69 -8.55 -17.24
N LYS A 33 10.25 -7.83 -16.28
CA LYS A 33 11.51 -7.09 -16.42
C LYS A 33 12.66 -8.04 -16.77
N LYS A 34 12.80 -9.17 -16.07
CA LYS A 34 13.85 -10.17 -16.36
C LYS A 34 13.75 -10.67 -17.81
N ASN A 35 12.53 -10.90 -18.27
CA ASN A 35 12.22 -11.33 -19.64
C ASN A 35 12.26 -10.19 -20.68
N GLN A 36 12.76 -9.00 -20.32
CA GLN A 36 12.83 -7.81 -21.19
C GLN A 36 11.47 -7.33 -21.74
N LYS A 37 10.35 -7.76 -21.14
CA LYS A 37 8.99 -7.37 -21.55
C LYS A 37 8.56 -6.07 -20.88
N PHE A 38 9.29 -4.98 -21.15
CA PHE A 38 9.14 -3.69 -20.45
C PHE A 38 7.76 -3.04 -20.62
N ARG A 39 7.11 -3.22 -21.78
CA ARG A 39 5.75 -2.71 -21.99
C ARG A 39 4.73 -3.39 -21.07
N GLN A 40 4.82 -4.71 -20.95
CA GLN A 40 3.97 -5.49 -20.04
C GLN A 40 4.29 -5.15 -18.59
N HIS A 41 5.58 -5.03 -18.24
CA HIS A 41 6.01 -4.64 -16.89
C HIS A 41 5.31 -3.36 -16.45
N GLY A 42 5.36 -2.29 -17.23
CA GLY A 42 4.73 -1.05 -16.81
C GLY A 42 3.20 -1.11 -16.83
N LEU A 43 2.57 -1.90 -17.71
CA LEU A 43 1.10 -2.10 -17.66
C LEU A 43 0.71 -2.78 -16.36
N THR A 44 1.49 -3.78 -15.93
CA THR A 44 1.32 -4.41 -14.61
C THR A 44 1.56 -3.41 -13.48
N MET A 45 2.56 -2.54 -13.57
CA MET A 45 2.81 -1.51 -12.53
C MET A 45 1.68 -0.48 -12.47
N LEU A 46 1.13 -0.06 -13.61
CA LEU A 46 -0.06 0.79 -13.68
C LEU A 46 -1.24 0.10 -12.99
N GLY A 47 -1.51 -1.16 -13.32
CA GLY A 47 -2.56 -1.94 -12.68
C GLY A 47 -2.38 -2.05 -11.16
N ALA A 48 -1.16 -2.29 -10.69
CA ALA A 48 -0.83 -2.32 -9.27
C ALA A 48 -1.10 -0.96 -8.58
N VAL A 49 -0.68 0.16 -9.19
CA VAL A 49 -0.92 1.50 -8.64
C VAL A 49 -2.41 1.86 -8.63
N VAL A 50 -3.16 1.51 -9.68
CA VAL A 50 -4.62 1.74 -9.73
C VAL A 50 -5.35 0.92 -8.66
N LEU A 51 -5.03 -0.36 -8.52
CA LEU A 51 -5.62 -1.22 -7.50
C LEU A 51 -5.29 -0.72 -6.08
N HIS A 52 -4.03 -0.30 -5.87
CA HIS A 52 -3.62 0.29 -4.61
C HIS A 52 -4.36 1.60 -4.32
N ALA A 53 -4.54 2.48 -5.32
CA ALA A 53 -5.30 3.72 -5.19
C ALA A 53 -6.76 3.44 -4.80
N ILE A 54 -7.42 2.50 -5.48
CA ILE A 54 -8.79 2.09 -5.15
C ILE A 54 -8.86 1.64 -3.68
N THR A 55 -7.91 0.82 -3.24
CA THR A 55 -7.86 0.33 -1.86
C THR A 55 -7.66 1.48 -0.85
N ILE A 56 -6.79 2.45 -1.16
CA ILE A 56 -6.56 3.62 -0.32
C ILE A 56 -7.86 4.42 -0.17
N PHE A 57 -8.48 4.82 -1.28
CA PHE A 57 -9.63 5.72 -1.24
C PHE A 57 -10.92 5.04 -0.78
N ALA A 58 -11.13 3.77 -1.14
CA ALA A 58 -12.37 3.06 -0.80
C ALA A 58 -12.35 2.41 0.59
N VAL A 59 -11.17 2.04 1.10
CA VAL A 59 -11.06 1.25 2.35
C VAL A 59 -10.22 1.96 3.40
N MET A 60 -8.96 2.29 3.10
CA MET A 60 -8.03 2.81 4.11
C MET A 60 -8.40 4.21 4.59
N MET A 61 -8.73 5.13 3.68
CA MET A 61 -9.05 6.52 4.00
C MET A 61 -10.33 6.64 4.84
N PRO A 62 -11.47 6.00 4.49
CA PRO A 62 -12.65 6.01 5.36
C PRO A 62 -12.40 5.36 6.72
N SER A 63 -11.64 4.26 6.77
CA SER A 63 -11.31 3.58 8.03
C SER A 63 -10.46 4.47 8.95
N PHE A 64 -9.46 5.16 8.38
CA PHE A 64 -8.62 6.11 9.09
C PHE A 64 -9.45 7.31 9.60
N ALA A 65 -10.28 7.90 8.74
CA ALA A 65 -11.15 9.01 9.15
C ALA A 65 -12.11 8.60 10.28
N GLY A 66 -12.69 7.40 10.19
CA GLY A 66 -13.54 6.85 11.25
C GLY A 66 -12.79 6.67 12.57
N GLY A 67 -11.60 6.05 12.54
CA GLY A 67 -10.79 5.78 13.73
C GLY A 67 -10.15 7.02 14.37
N PHE A 68 -9.92 8.09 13.61
CA PHE A 68 -9.25 9.32 14.07
C PHE A 68 -10.16 10.55 14.15
N SER A 69 -11.48 10.38 14.13
CA SER A 69 -12.45 11.48 14.18
C SER A 69 -12.75 12.03 15.58
N ALA A 70 -12.47 11.25 16.64
CA ALA A 70 -12.82 11.63 18.01
C ALA A 70 -11.81 12.63 18.64
N PRO A 71 -12.25 13.54 19.53
CA PRO A 71 -11.34 14.35 20.33
C PRO A 71 -10.36 13.48 21.11
N GLY A 72 -9.06 13.75 20.98
CA GLY A 72 -8.01 12.96 21.61
C GLY A 72 -7.58 11.70 20.85
N ALA A 73 -8.09 11.45 19.63
CA ALA A 73 -7.69 10.28 18.84
C ALA A 73 -6.19 10.28 18.43
N PHE A 74 -5.53 11.44 18.44
CA PHE A 74 -4.09 11.58 18.23
C PHE A 74 -3.32 11.52 19.56
N ASP A 75 -3.46 10.42 20.28
CA ASP A 75 -2.68 10.15 21.48
C ASP A 75 -1.32 9.54 21.10
N PHE A 76 -0.27 10.36 21.09
CA PHE A 76 1.09 9.92 20.76
C PHE A 76 1.74 9.05 21.84
N SER A 77 1.13 8.91 23.02
CA SER A 77 1.56 7.92 24.02
C SER A 77 1.12 6.50 23.65
N ASN A 78 0.10 6.38 22.79
CA ASN A 78 -0.38 5.10 22.30
C ASN A 78 0.45 4.62 21.09
N MET A 79 1.18 3.53 21.27
CA MET A 79 2.00 2.92 20.22
C MET A 79 1.20 2.60 18.94
N LEU A 80 -0.08 2.20 19.07
CA LEU A 80 -0.93 1.89 17.92
C LEU A 80 -1.19 3.13 17.05
N VAL A 81 -1.41 4.28 17.68
CA VAL A 81 -1.58 5.58 17.00
C VAL A 81 -0.28 5.96 16.28
N VAL A 82 0.86 5.87 16.96
CA VAL A 82 2.16 6.19 16.35
C VAL A 82 2.44 5.30 15.14
N LEU A 83 2.24 3.98 15.26
CA LEU A 83 2.43 3.04 14.15
C LEU A 83 1.48 3.32 12.98
N ALA A 84 0.22 3.66 13.26
CA ALA A 84 -0.76 4.01 12.23
C ALA A 84 -0.33 5.27 11.46
N LEU A 85 0.17 6.29 12.15
CA LEU A 85 0.66 7.52 11.51
C LEU A 85 1.93 7.28 10.68
N VAL A 86 2.90 6.53 11.20
CA VAL A 86 4.11 6.17 10.46
C VAL A 86 3.77 5.34 9.22
N HIS A 87 2.86 4.38 9.34
CA HIS A 87 2.34 3.62 8.20
C HIS A 87 1.69 4.53 7.16
N THR A 88 0.80 5.45 7.58
CA THR A 88 0.14 6.39 6.68
C THR A 88 1.13 7.25 5.92
N VAL A 89 2.13 7.83 6.60
CA VAL A 89 3.15 8.66 5.96
C VAL A 89 3.97 7.84 4.95
N ALA A 90 4.45 6.66 5.34
CA ALA A 90 5.21 5.78 4.45
C ALA A 90 4.37 5.37 3.23
N GLY A 91 3.10 5.03 3.44
CA GLY A 91 2.15 4.65 2.40
C GLY A 91 1.87 5.79 1.41
N VAL A 92 1.62 7.01 1.90
CA VAL A 92 1.41 8.19 1.05
C VAL A 92 2.64 8.48 0.20
N VAL A 93 3.84 8.45 0.79
CA VAL A 93 5.10 8.67 0.05
C VAL A 93 5.28 7.59 -1.03
N ALA A 94 5.09 6.31 -0.69
CA ALA A 94 5.18 5.21 -1.65
C ALA A 94 4.17 5.36 -2.79
N PHE A 95 2.92 5.72 -2.47
CA PHE A 95 1.85 5.88 -3.43
C PHE A 95 2.12 7.02 -4.42
N LEU A 96 2.52 8.19 -3.92
CA LEU A 96 2.88 9.34 -4.76
C LEU A 96 4.05 9.03 -5.68
N LEU A 97 5.08 8.37 -5.17
CA LEU A 97 6.21 7.91 -5.99
C LEU A 97 5.76 6.91 -7.07
N GLY A 98 4.85 6.00 -6.74
CA GLY A 98 4.24 5.07 -7.70
C GLY A 98 3.51 5.78 -8.82
N ILE A 99 2.68 6.78 -8.50
CA ILE A 99 2.00 7.63 -9.49
C ILE A 99 3.02 8.33 -10.38
N VAL A 100 4.03 8.98 -9.80
CA VAL A 100 5.07 9.69 -10.56
C VAL A 100 5.78 8.75 -11.53
N LEU A 101 6.11 7.53 -11.11
CA LEU A 101 6.75 6.53 -11.97
C LEU A 101 5.84 6.12 -13.14
N VAL A 102 4.58 5.83 -12.88
CA VAL A 102 3.61 5.40 -13.89
C VAL A 102 3.27 6.53 -14.87
N VAL A 103 3.06 7.76 -14.36
CA VAL A 103 2.80 8.96 -15.18
C VAL A 103 3.99 9.27 -16.07
N ASN A 104 5.22 9.15 -15.56
CA ASN A 104 6.42 9.36 -16.38
C ASN A 104 6.62 8.26 -17.43
N TRP A 105 6.12 7.05 -17.16
CA TRP A 105 6.25 5.92 -18.05
C TRP A 105 5.38 6.03 -19.32
N ARG A 106 4.29 6.82 -19.30
CA ARG A 106 3.44 7.27 -20.45
C ARG A 106 3.13 6.27 -21.58
N LEU A 107 3.32 4.96 -21.39
CA LEU A 107 3.24 3.95 -22.46
C LEU A 107 4.09 4.29 -23.69
N ARG A 108 5.21 5.01 -23.50
CA ARG A 108 6.08 5.40 -24.62
C ARG A 108 6.77 4.19 -25.23
N ALA A 109 6.95 4.21 -26.55
CA ALA A 109 7.74 3.20 -27.25
C ALA A 109 9.24 3.28 -26.88
N ASP A 110 9.73 4.48 -26.55
CA ASP A 110 11.10 4.67 -26.07
C ASP A 110 11.21 4.38 -24.57
N LEU A 111 12.03 3.38 -24.25
CA LEU A 111 12.26 2.88 -22.89
C LEU A 111 13.43 3.60 -22.18
N LYS A 112 14.21 4.45 -22.85
CA LYS A 112 15.33 5.21 -22.24
C LYS A 112 14.92 5.99 -20.96
N PRO A 113 13.75 6.66 -20.89
CA PRO A 113 13.33 7.37 -19.69
C PRO A 113 13.07 6.44 -18.49
N CYS A 114 12.66 5.19 -18.76
CA CYS A 114 12.39 4.19 -17.73
C CYS A 114 13.67 3.82 -16.97
N PHE A 115 14.77 3.62 -17.69
CA PHE A 115 16.06 3.25 -17.10
C PHE A 115 16.71 4.40 -16.30
N ALA A 116 16.49 5.65 -16.72
CA ALA A 116 17.01 6.83 -16.03
C ALA A 116 16.46 6.99 -14.59
N LYS A 117 15.32 6.36 -14.28
CA LYS A 117 14.65 6.45 -12.96
C LYS A 117 14.78 5.16 -12.13
N LYS A 118 15.74 4.28 -12.45
CA LYS A 118 15.96 3.01 -11.74
C LYS A 118 16.14 3.16 -10.23
N GLN A 119 16.85 4.21 -9.78
CA GLN A 119 17.01 4.47 -8.35
C GLN A 119 15.68 4.83 -7.68
N LEU A 120 14.87 5.67 -8.34
CA LEU A 120 13.55 6.03 -7.84
C LEU A 120 12.65 4.79 -7.70
N MET A 121 12.63 3.91 -8.70
CA MET A 121 11.90 2.63 -8.61
C MET A 121 12.35 1.77 -7.42
N ARG A 122 13.66 1.72 -7.16
CA ARG A 122 14.22 0.97 -6.01
C ARG A 122 13.81 1.59 -4.68
N VAL A 123 13.83 2.91 -4.57
CA VAL A 123 13.38 3.62 -3.36
C VAL A 123 11.88 3.38 -3.15
N THR A 124 11.07 3.51 -4.20
CA THR A 124 9.61 3.27 -4.11
C THR A 124 9.30 1.88 -3.59
N ILE A 125 9.93 0.83 -4.13
CA ILE A 125 9.65 -0.54 -3.65
C ILE A 125 10.10 -0.75 -2.21
N VAL A 126 11.24 -0.18 -1.78
CA VAL A 126 11.70 -0.29 -0.39
C VAL A 126 10.73 0.40 0.57
N ILE A 127 10.32 1.63 0.27
CA ILE A 127 9.36 2.36 1.11
C ILE A 127 8.01 1.63 1.14
N TRP A 128 7.55 1.12 -0.02
CA TRP A 128 6.31 0.36 -0.11
C TRP A 128 6.37 -0.94 0.71
N MET A 129 7.50 -1.66 0.70
CA MET A 129 7.70 -2.86 1.52
C MET A 129 7.68 -2.53 3.02
N ILE A 130 8.30 -1.43 3.44
CA ILE A 130 8.23 -0.96 4.84
C ILE A 130 6.78 -0.65 5.21
N ALA A 131 6.05 0.08 4.36
CA ALA A 131 4.64 0.39 4.58
C ALA A 131 3.78 -0.88 4.68
N LEU A 132 3.99 -1.87 3.81
CA LEU A 132 3.30 -3.16 3.86
C LEU A 132 3.56 -3.89 5.18
N MET A 133 4.82 -3.98 5.60
CA MET A 133 5.18 -4.63 6.87
C MET A 133 4.52 -3.94 8.06
N LEU A 134 4.51 -2.61 8.10
CA LEU A 134 3.78 -1.85 9.12
C LEU A 134 2.28 -2.14 9.07
N GLY A 135 1.69 -2.26 7.88
CA GLY A 135 0.28 -2.63 7.71
C GLY A 135 -0.05 -4.02 8.25
N VAL A 136 0.83 -5.00 8.05
CA VAL A 136 0.71 -6.35 8.62
C VAL A 136 0.76 -6.30 10.16
N VAL A 137 1.68 -5.53 10.73
CA VAL A 137 1.78 -5.37 12.19
C VAL A 137 0.51 -4.72 12.74
N LEU A 138 0.02 -3.65 12.11
CA LEU A 138 -1.23 -2.98 12.50
C LEU A 138 -2.43 -3.94 12.43
N TYR A 139 -2.56 -4.72 11.36
CA TYR A 139 -3.59 -5.75 11.24
C TYR A 139 -3.56 -6.71 12.44
N TRP A 140 -2.38 -7.19 12.80
CA TRP A 140 -2.21 -8.10 13.93
C TRP A 140 -2.61 -7.46 15.26
N LEU A 141 -2.21 -6.21 15.49
CA LEU A 141 -2.56 -5.47 16.70
C LEU A 141 -4.07 -5.23 16.81
N PHE A 142 -4.73 -4.82 15.72
CA PHE A 142 -6.19 -4.65 15.71
C PHE A 142 -6.93 -5.97 15.90
N TYR A 143 -6.47 -7.05 15.27
CA TYR A 143 -7.04 -8.37 15.45
C TYR A 143 -6.93 -8.82 16.91
N LEU A 144 -5.74 -8.75 17.49
CA LEU A 144 -5.52 -9.12 18.90
C LEU A 144 -6.36 -8.26 19.85
N ALA A 145 -6.40 -6.94 19.66
CA ALA A 145 -7.20 -6.04 20.50
C ALA A 145 -8.70 -6.35 20.46
N THR A 146 -9.19 -6.97 19.38
CA THR A 146 -10.62 -7.28 19.20
C THR A 146 -11.02 -8.65 19.77
N TYR A 147 -10.09 -9.62 19.82
CA TYR A 147 -10.40 -11.02 20.21
C TYR A 147 -9.66 -11.50 21.46
N ALA A 148 -8.68 -10.75 21.98
CA ALA A 148 -7.99 -11.08 23.23
C ALA A 148 -8.71 -10.55 24.49
N THR A 149 -9.83 -9.85 24.31
CA THR A 149 -10.78 -9.40 25.35
C THR A 149 -12.07 -10.16 25.24
#